data_AF-A0A1I5ZGF5-F1
#
_entry.id   AF-A0A1I5ZGF5-F1
#
_cell.length_a   1.000
_cell.length_b   1.000
_cell.length_c   1.000
_cell.angle_alpha   90.00
_cell.angle_beta   90.00
_cell.angle_gamma   90.00
#
_symmetry.space_group_name_H-M   'P 1'
#
loop_
_entity.id
_entity.type
_entity.pdbx_description
1 polymer ?
#
loop_
_entity_poly.entity_id
_entity_poly.type
_entity_poly.pdbx_seq_one_letter_code
_entity_poly.pdbx_strand_id
1 'polypeptide(L)'
;MQLNKKINSEGRQKILISFSGGKTSAYMTWFLLNEFATDNKYEFVVVFANTGKERKETLDFVHNCDLIFGFNTVWIESETHLEKGKGVSAKIVTYETASRNGEPFEKMIQKHGLPCTKSPHCSRELKKYAIRAYARSIGWKDYYTAIGIRSDEIDRMSPNRKKEKIIYPLCSFKQTTRQDINAFWQQQPFNLELKSYQGNCDLCWKKSFLKLHTILKEDESIADWWQNMEEKYKNFIPKGKQHNEKLKPPFYMYRGSTSVSELLQESKTDFIPAKDESNEVYVFKQNTLFDLEEYGCAESCEVF
;
A
#
# COMPACT_ATOMS: atom_id res chain seq x y z
N MET A 1 -26.38 0.61 2.11
CA MET A 1 -26.50 1.27 0.79
C MET A 1 -26.52 0.15 -0.25
N GLN A 2 -27.70 -0.22 -0.75
CA GLN A 2 -27.86 -1.33 -1.70
C GLN A 2 -27.14 -0.99 -3.01
N LEU A 3 -26.24 -1.88 -3.44
CA LEU A 3 -25.74 -1.95 -4.81
C LEU A 3 -26.92 -2.25 -5.73
N ASN A 4 -27.70 -1.23 -6.10
CA ASN A 4 -28.86 -1.43 -6.96
C ASN A 4 -28.78 -0.58 -8.23
N LYS A 5 -28.86 -1.34 -9.34
CA LYS A 5 -29.22 -0.98 -10.72
C LYS A 5 -28.13 -0.40 -11.63
N LYS A 6 -27.30 -1.32 -12.14
CA LYS A 6 -27.30 -1.71 -13.57
C LYS A 6 -26.70 -3.11 -13.67
N ILE A 7 -27.54 -4.11 -13.42
CA ILE A 7 -27.25 -5.46 -13.93
C ILE A 7 -27.45 -5.32 -15.44
N ASN A 8 -26.36 -5.21 -16.19
CA ASN A 8 -26.44 -5.45 -17.63
C ASN A 8 -26.95 -6.88 -17.78
N SER A 9 -27.95 -7.07 -18.64
CA SER A 9 -28.87 -8.19 -18.69
C SER A 9 -28.27 -9.59 -18.84
N GLU A 10 -26.93 -9.76 -18.84
CA GLU A 10 -26.22 -11.04 -18.91
C GLU A 10 -24.87 -11.08 -18.16
N GLY A 11 -24.55 -10.12 -17.28
CA GLY A 11 -23.20 -10.00 -16.68
C GLY A 11 -23.14 -9.96 -15.15
N ARG A 12 -22.19 -10.70 -14.56
CA ARG A 12 -21.81 -10.57 -13.14
C ARG A 12 -21.20 -9.18 -12.87
N GLN A 13 -21.48 -8.59 -11.71
CA GLN A 13 -20.83 -7.37 -11.27
C GLN A 13 -19.38 -7.66 -10.87
N LYS A 14 -18.44 -7.05 -11.60
CA LYS A 14 -17.00 -7.22 -11.40
C LYS A 14 -16.50 -6.37 -10.24
N ILE A 15 -15.81 -7.01 -9.29
CA ILE A 15 -15.20 -6.37 -8.13
C ILE A 15 -13.73 -6.77 -8.06
N LEU A 16 -12.85 -5.80 -8.27
CA LEU A 16 -11.42 -5.96 -8.07
C LEU A 16 -11.10 -5.64 -6.61
N ILE A 17 -10.58 -6.62 -5.88
CA ILE A 17 -10.14 -6.45 -4.51
C ILE A 17 -8.68 -6.02 -4.52
N SER A 18 -8.42 -4.79 -4.09
CA SER A 18 -7.06 -4.26 -3.95
C SER A 18 -6.46 -4.77 -2.65
N PHE A 19 -5.86 -5.96 -2.69
CA PHE A 19 -5.22 -6.57 -1.53
C PHE A 19 -3.82 -5.98 -1.35
N SER A 20 -3.60 -5.20 -0.29
CA SER A 20 -2.34 -4.49 -0.06
C SER A 20 -1.29 -5.31 0.69
N GLY A 21 -1.63 -6.51 1.18
CA GLY A 21 -0.79 -7.33 2.06
C GLY A 21 -0.81 -6.90 3.53
N GLY A 22 -1.75 -6.05 3.95
CA GLY A 22 -1.96 -5.67 5.35
C GLY A 22 -3.11 -6.44 6.01
N LYS A 23 -3.15 -6.47 7.35
CA LYS A 23 -4.21 -7.15 8.13
C LYS A 23 -5.62 -6.71 7.73
N THR A 24 -5.84 -5.41 7.55
CA THR A 24 -7.14 -4.84 7.17
C THR A 24 -7.57 -5.27 5.77
N SER A 25 -6.69 -5.20 4.77
CA SER A 25 -7.04 -5.59 3.39
C SER A 25 -7.19 -7.09 3.24
N ALA A 26 -6.43 -7.91 3.99
CA ALA A 26 -6.63 -9.35 4.05
C ALA A 26 -7.98 -9.71 4.68
N TYR A 27 -8.34 -9.10 5.82
CA TYR A 27 -9.66 -9.32 6.43
C TYR A 27 -10.81 -8.92 5.50
N MET A 28 -10.70 -7.77 4.83
CA MET A 28 -11.70 -7.34 3.84
C MET A 28 -11.83 -8.38 2.71
N THR A 29 -10.71 -8.92 2.23
CA THR A 29 -10.70 -9.94 1.19
C THR A 29 -11.38 -11.22 1.67
N TRP A 30 -11.00 -11.71 2.86
CA TRP A 30 -11.64 -12.85 3.51
C TRP A 30 -13.14 -12.65 3.66
N PHE A 31 -13.57 -11.49 4.16
CA PHE A 31 -14.99 -11.17 4.34
C PHE A 31 -15.74 -11.17 3.00
N LEU A 32 -15.21 -10.49 1.98
CA LEU A 32 -15.88 -10.42 0.68
C LEU A 32 -16.01 -11.79 0.01
N LEU A 33 -14.96 -12.61 0.07
CA LEU A 33 -14.98 -13.93 -0.56
C LEU A 33 -15.91 -14.90 0.16
N ASN A 34 -15.87 -14.95 1.50
CA ASN A 34 -16.73 -15.88 2.25
C ASN A 34 -18.22 -15.53 2.16
N GLU A 35 -18.55 -14.23 2.17
CA GLU A 35 -19.95 -13.80 2.17
C GLU A 35 -20.55 -13.75 0.76
N PHE A 36 -19.75 -13.47 -0.27
CA PHE A 36 -20.29 -13.11 -1.59
C PHE A 36 -19.73 -13.90 -2.77
N ALA A 37 -18.65 -14.69 -2.64
CA ALA A 37 -18.05 -15.36 -3.81
C ALA A 37 -18.96 -16.45 -4.42
N THR A 38 -19.86 -17.05 -3.64
CA THR A 38 -20.84 -18.04 -4.13
C THR A 38 -22.08 -17.39 -4.76
N ASP A 39 -22.28 -16.07 -4.58
CA ASP A 39 -23.36 -15.35 -5.24
C ASP A 39 -23.01 -15.12 -6.70
N ASN A 40 -23.77 -15.77 -7.59
CA ASN A 40 -23.63 -15.63 -9.05
C ASN A 40 -23.76 -14.19 -9.57
N LYS A 41 -24.15 -13.22 -8.72
CA LYS A 41 -24.15 -11.79 -9.04
C LYS A 41 -22.76 -11.17 -9.12
N TYR A 42 -21.74 -11.75 -8.50
CA TYR A 42 -20.41 -11.11 -8.39
C TYR A 42 -19.31 -11.93 -9.06
N GLU A 43 -18.34 -11.24 -9.63
CA GLU A 43 -17.09 -11.80 -10.13
C GLU A 43 -15.94 -11.07 -9.44
N PHE A 44 -15.13 -11.79 -8.68
CA PHE A 44 -14.04 -11.22 -7.89
C PHE A 44 -12.68 -11.52 -8.52
N VAL A 45 -11.79 -10.53 -8.46
CA VAL A 45 -10.36 -10.71 -8.74
C VAL A 45 -9.59 -10.04 -7.61
N VAL A 46 -8.76 -10.81 -6.91
CA VAL A 46 -7.87 -10.31 -5.85
C VAL A 46 -6.53 -9.98 -6.47
N VAL A 47 -6.03 -8.76 -6.26
CA VAL A 47 -4.75 -8.32 -6.83
C VAL A 47 -3.86 -7.76 -5.74
N PHE A 48 -2.63 -8.28 -5.67
CA PHE A 48 -1.54 -7.75 -4.86
C PHE A 48 -0.48 -7.13 -5.78
N ALA A 49 -0.19 -5.85 -5.58
CA ALA A 49 0.81 -5.11 -6.37
C ALA A 49 2.13 -5.01 -5.60
N ASN A 50 3.07 -5.90 -5.92
CA ASN A 50 4.41 -5.90 -5.38
C ASN A 50 5.21 -4.70 -5.92
N THR A 51 5.81 -3.95 -5.01
CA THR A 51 6.65 -2.79 -5.37
C THR A 51 8.13 -3.15 -5.49
N GLY A 52 8.52 -4.38 -5.09
CA GLY A 52 9.90 -4.81 -4.94
C GLY A 52 10.56 -4.35 -3.63
N LYS A 53 9.89 -3.49 -2.86
CA LYS A 53 10.35 -2.97 -1.57
C LYS A 53 9.38 -3.30 -0.43
N GLU A 54 8.56 -4.33 -0.63
CA GLU A 54 7.73 -4.88 0.45
C GLU A 54 8.59 -5.74 1.38
N ARG A 55 8.29 -5.71 2.67
CA ARG A 55 8.90 -6.54 3.72
C ARG A 55 8.63 -8.02 3.44
N LYS A 56 9.58 -8.90 3.81
CA LYS A 56 9.43 -10.35 3.62
C LYS A 56 8.16 -10.86 4.29
N GLU A 57 7.89 -10.37 5.49
CA GLU A 57 6.73 -10.71 6.31
C GLU A 57 5.41 -10.37 5.60
N THR A 58 5.36 -9.29 4.80
CA THR A 58 4.20 -8.97 3.95
C THR A 58 4.02 -10.01 2.85
N LEU A 59 5.11 -10.40 2.17
CA LEU A 59 5.05 -11.35 1.07
C LEU A 59 4.64 -12.75 1.59
N ASP A 60 5.23 -13.18 2.70
CA ASP A 60 4.87 -14.42 3.38
C ASP A 60 3.39 -14.42 3.80
N PHE A 61 2.92 -13.29 4.34
CA PHE A 61 1.53 -13.14 4.77
C PHE A 61 0.52 -13.23 3.61
N VAL A 62 0.81 -12.57 2.48
CA VAL A 62 -0.03 -12.67 1.27
C VAL A 62 -0.08 -14.12 0.79
N HIS A 63 1.07 -14.80 0.74
CA HIS A 63 1.14 -16.20 0.34
C HIS A 63 0.36 -17.12 1.29
N ASN A 64 0.48 -16.92 2.61
CA ASN A 64 -0.28 -17.68 3.60
C ASN A 64 -1.80 -17.45 3.47
N CYS A 65 -2.24 -16.24 3.11
CA CYS A 65 -3.66 -15.98 2.81
C CYS A 65 -4.14 -16.81 1.60
N ASP A 66 -3.31 -16.97 0.56
CA ASP A 66 -3.65 -17.85 -0.57
C ASP A 66 -3.73 -19.31 -0.13
N LEU A 67 -2.76 -19.80 0.64
CA LEU A 67 -2.70 -21.20 1.08
C LEU A 67 -3.85 -21.58 2.02
N ILE A 68 -4.21 -20.69 2.96
CA ILE A 68 -5.15 -21.00 4.05
C ILE A 68 -6.57 -20.60 3.69
N PHE A 69 -6.76 -19.46 3.01
CA PHE A 69 -8.09 -18.94 2.68
C PHE A 69 -8.47 -19.09 1.20
N GLY A 70 -7.55 -19.54 0.34
CA GLY A 70 -7.85 -19.74 -1.08
C GLY A 70 -8.18 -18.45 -1.82
N PHE A 71 -7.53 -17.33 -1.46
CA PHE A 71 -7.79 -16.02 -2.09
C PHE A 71 -7.52 -16.02 -3.60
N ASN A 72 -6.65 -16.91 -4.10
CA ASN A 72 -6.21 -16.96 -5.49
C ASN A 72 -5.69 -15.59 -5.94
N THR A 73 -4.85 -14.97 -5.11
CA THR A 73 -4.32 -13.63 -5.34
C THR A 73 -3.48 -13.59 -6.61
N VAL A 74 -3.76 -12.60 -7.46
CA VAL A 74 -2.91 -12.30 -8.60
C VAL A 74 -1.82 -11.34 -8.17
N TRP A 75 -0.58 -11.83 -8.18
CA TRP A 75 0.59 -11.04 -7.88
C TRP A 75 1.06 -10.32 -9.13
N ILE A 76 1.19 -9.00 -9.04
CA ILE A 76 1.65 -8.19 -10.15
C ILE A 76 2.79 -7.27 -9.74
N GLU A 77 3.63 -6.93 -10.71
CA GLU A 77 4.64 -5.90 -10.64
C GLU A 77 4.39 -4.85 -11.71
N SER A 78 4.71 -3.61 -11.38
CA SER A 78 4.67 -2.50 -12.33
C SER A 78 5.86 -2.59 -13.28
N GLU A 79 5.57 -2.73 -14.57
CA GLU A 79 6.57 -2.62 -15.61
C GLU A 79 6.54 -1.20 -16.19
N THR A 80 7.53 -0.40 -15.79
CA THR A 80 7.65 0.99 -16.21
C THR A 80 8.41 1.08 -17.54
N HIS A 81 7.74 1.55 -18.58
CA HIS A 81 8.38 1.82 -19.87
C HIS A 81 9.00 3.21 -19.92
N LEU A 82 10.30 3.34 -20.20
CA LEU A 82 11.01 4.63 -20.22
C LEU A 82 10.67 5.51 -21.45
N GLU A 83 10.08 4.91 -22.49
CA GLU A 83 9.62 5.59 -23.70
C GLU A 83 8.52 6.62 -23.41
N LYS A 84 8.60 7.78 -24.07
CA LYS A 84 7.58 8.84 -23.96
C LYS A 84 6.26 8.34 -24.54
N GLY A 85 5.16 8.61 -23.83
CA GLY A 85 3.80 8.26 -24.28
C GLY A 85 3.37 6.83 -23.94
N LYS A 86 4.28 5.96 -23.51
CA LYS A 86 3.96 4.60 -23.07
C LYS A 86 3.65 4.57 -21.58
N GLY A 87 2.47 4.04 -21.23
CA GLY A 87 2.02 3.90 -19.84
C GLY A 87 2.75 2.79 -19.07
N VAL A 88 2.22 2.41 -17.92
CA VAL A 88 2.68 1.23 -17.16
C VAL A 88 1.95 -0.02 -17.66
N SER A 89 2.67 -1.13 -17.80
CA SER A 89 2.12 -2.48 -17.94
C SER A 89 2.18 -3.24 -16.61
N ALA A 90 1.44 -4.35 -16.52
CA ALA A 90 1.50 -5.25 -15.37
C ALA A 90 2.20 -6.53 -15.77
N LYS A 91 3.26 -6.88 -15.04
CA LYS A 91 3.92 -8.18 -15.13
C LYS A 91 3.33 -9.08 -14.05
N ILE A 92 2.75 -10.21 -14.44
CA ILE A 92 2.27 -11.21 -13.48
C ILE A 92 3.48 -11.98 -12.93
N VAL A 93 3.53 -12.15 -11.62
CA VAL A 93 4.59 -12.88 -10.91
C VAL A 93 3.96 -13.87 -9.92
N THR A 94 4.80 -14.60 -9.20
CA THR A 94 4.43 -15.53 -8.12
C THR A 94 5.18 -15.13 -6.85
N TYR A 95 4.89 -15.79 -5.72
CA TYR A 95 5.62 -15.58 -4.47
C TYR A 95 7.14 -15.80 -4.62
N GLU A 96 7.54 -16.77 -5.45
CA GLU A 96 8.93 -17.14 -5.72
C GLU A 96 9.62 -16.18 -6.69
N THR A 97 8.87 -15.63 -7.65
CA THR A 97 9.41 -14.79 -8.74
C THR A 97 9.24 -13.29 -8.50
N ALA A 98 8.49 -12.90 -7.47
CA ALA A 98 8.33 -11.52 -7.06
C ALA A 98 9.68 -10.91 -6.63
N SER A 99 9.98 -9.74 -7.19
CA SER A 99 11.09 -8.86 -6.83
C SER A 99 11.11 -8.56 -5.34
N ARG A 100 12.31 -8.55 -4.77
CA ARG A 100 12.59 -8.24 -3.37
C ARG A 100 13.68 -7.17 -3.21
N ASN A 101 14.32 -6.76 -4.31
CA ASN A 101 15.47 -5.85 -4.32
C ASN A 101 15.13 -4.52 -5.02
N GLY A 102 13.85 -4.15 -5.06
CA GLY A 102 13.38 -2.85 -5.53
C GLY A 102 13.42 -2.65 -7.05
N GLU A 103 13.53 -3.70 -7.86
CA GLU A 103 13.64 -3.59 -9.32
C GLU A 103 12.47 -2.80 -9.96
N PRO A 104 11.18 -3.05 -9.64
CA PRO A 104 10.07 -2.22 -10.12
C PRO A 104 10.16 -0.77 -9.64
N PHE A 105 10.58 -0.58 -8.39
CA PHE A 105 10.69 0.74 -7.76
C PHE A 105 11.76 1.60 -8.44
N GLU A 106 12.95 1.04 -8.67
CA GLU A 106 14.03 1.74 -9.36
C GLU A 106 13.62 2.10 -10.79
N LYS A 107 12.96 1.19 -11.53
CA LYS A 107 12.46 1.49 -12.89
C LYS A 107 11.49 2.66 -12.91
N MET A 108 10.66 2.76 -11.88
CA MET A 108 9.78 3.92 -11.69
C MET A 108 10.58 5.20 -11.41
N ILE A 109 11.60 5.15 -10.54
CA ILE A 109 12.50 6.28 -10.27
C ILE A 109 13.22 6.76 -11.55
N GLN A 110 13.72 5.83 -12.38
CA GLN A 110 14.37 6.14 -13.65
C GLN A 110 13.49 6.97 -14.59
N LYS A 111 12.16 6.81 -14.53
CA LYS A 111 11.23 7.56 -15.37
C LYS A 111 10.74 8.84 -14.70
N HIS A 112 10.46 8.80 -13.40
CA HIS A 112 9.69 9.85 -12.72
C HIS A 112 10.48 10.66 -11.68
N GLY A 113 11.68 10.22 -11.33
CA GLY A 113 12.51 10.75 -10.25
C GLY A 113 12.17 10.13 -8.89
N LEU A 114 12.88 10.55 -7.84
CA LEU A 114 12.61 10.10 -6.48
C LEU A 114 11.20 10.52 -6.04
N PRO A 115 10.37 9.61 -5.48
CA PRO A 115 9.08 9.98 -4.95
C PRO A 115 9.24 10.69 -3.60
N CYS A 116 8.40 11.69 -3.36
CA CYS A 116 8.41 12.46 -2.11
C CYS A 116 7.01 12.99 -1.81
N THR A 117 6.83 13.70 -0.69
CA THR A 117 5.55 14.30 -0.30
C THR A 117 4.95 15.20 -1.38
N LYS A 118 5.79 15.97 -2.09
CA LYS A 118 5.34 16.86 -3.18
C LYS A 118 5.06 16.12 -4.49
N SER A 119 5.54 14.88 -4.62
CA SER A 119 5.35 14.07 -5.82
C SER A 119 5.14 12.59 -5.43
N PRO A 120 3.98 12.23 -4.86
CA PRO A 120 3.71 10.90 -4.30
C PRO A 120 3.35 9.88 -5.39
N HIS A 121 4.18 9.78 -6.43
CA HIS A 121 3.85 9.02 -7.64
C HIS A 121 4.08 7.51 -7.51
N CYS A 122 4.81 7.04 -6.49
CA CYS A 122 5.03 5.60 -6.28
C CYS A 122 3.72 4.82 -6.15
N SER A 123 2.77 5.26 -5.32
CA SER A 123 1.45 4.61 -5.19
C SER A 123 0.68 4.57 -6.52
N ARG A 124 0.79 5.64 -7.32
CA ARG A 124 0.11 5.75 -8.61
C ARG A 124 0.72 4.81 -9.66
N GLU A 125 2.04 4.84 -9.83
CA GLU A 125 2.74 4.08 -10.88
C GLU A 125 2.89 2.60 -10.50
N LEU A 126 3.27 2.32 -9.26
CA LEU A 126 3.59 0.95 -8.82
C LEU A 126 2.34 0.15 -8.45
N LYS A 127 1.26 0.81 -8.02
CA LYS A 127 0.02 0.14 -7.59
C LYS A 127 -1.16 0.48 -8.50
N LYS A 128 -1.67 1.72 -8.48
CA LYS A 128 -2.90 2.11 -9.19
C LYS A 128 -2.86 1.75 -10.68
N TYR A 129 -1.80 2.16 -11.38
CA TYR A 129 -1.70 1.98 -12.82
C TYR A 129 -1.34 0.55 -13.21
N ALA A 130 -0.51 -0.14 -12.43
CA ALA A 130 -0.25 -1.57 -12.61
C ALA A 130 -1.55 -2.39 -12.46
N ILE A 131 -2.31 -2.20 -11.38
CA ILE A 131 -3.60 -2.89 -11.16
C ILE A 131 -4.57 -2.62 -12.30
N ARG A 132 -4.66 -1.36 -12.77
CA ARG A 132 -5.51 -1.01 -13.93
C ARG A 132 -5.02 -1.64 -15.23
N ALA A 133 -3.71 -1.76 -15.42
CA ALA A 133 -3.13 -2.42 -16.58
C ALA A 133 -3.47 -3.92 -16.60
N TYR A 134 -3.38 -4.57 -15.44
CA TYR A 134 -3.79 -5.96 -15.27
C TYR A 134 -5.31 -6.14 -15.50
N ALA A 135 -6.15 -5.29 -14.91
CA ALA A 135 -7.59 -5.35 -15.16
C ALA A 135 -7.91 -5.26 -16.67
N ARG A 136 -7.25 -4.36 -17.40
CA ARG A 136 -7.39 -4.27 -18.86
C ARG A 136 -6.92 -5.52 -19.59
N SER A 137 -5.83 -6.17 -19.17
CA SER A 137 -5.30 -7.36 -19.84
C SER A 137 -6.24 -8.56 -19.73
N ILE A 138 -7.07 -8.63 -18.69
CA ILE A 138 -8.14 -9.64 -18.54
C ILE A 138 -9.50 -9.17 -19.11
N GLY A 139 -9.52 -8.06 -19.86
CA GLY A 139 -10.75 -7.53 -20.48
C GLY A 139 -11.69 -6.79 -19.51
N TRP A 140 -11.29 -6.52 -18.27
CA TRP A 140 -12.07 -5.74 -17.32
C TRP A 140 -11.93 -4.24 -17.61
N LYS A 141 -12.95 -3.67 -18.26
CA LYS A 141 -13.05 -2.22 -18.54
C LYS A 141 -13.95 -1.48 -17.57
N ASP A 142 -14.96 -2.17 -17.04
CA ASP A 142 -15.89 -1.61 -16.07
C ASP A 142 -16.02 -2.54 -14.85
N TYR A 143 -15.59 -2.05 -13.69
CA TYR A 143 -15.54 -2.80 -12.44
C TYR A 143 -15.51 -1.85 -11.24
N TYR A 144 -15.87 -2.39 -10.07
CA TYR A 144 -15.68 -1.70 -8.79
C TYR A 144 -14.33 -2.09 -8.18
N THR A 145 -13.66 -1.16 -7.51
CA THR A 145 -12.45 -1.46 -6.73
C THR A 145 -12.79 -1.45 -5.25
N ALA A 146 -12.57 -2.57 -4.55
CA ALA A 146 -12.69 -2.65 -3.10
C ALA A 146 -11.37 -2.27 -2.44
N ILE A 147 -11.44 -1.32 -1.49
CA ILE A 147 -10.29 -0.84 -0.72
C ILE A 147 -10.56 -1.02 0.78
N GLY A 148 -9.58 -1.56 1.50
CA GLY A 148 -9.66 -1.85 2.93
C GLY A 148 -9.42 -0.62 3.78
N ILE A 149 -10.35 0.33 3.75
CA ILE A 149 -10.45 1.43 4.74
C ILE A 149 -11.53 1.04 5.74
N ARG A 150 -11.22 1.19 7.03
CA ARG A 150 -12.09 0.83 8.14
C ARG A 150 -13.08 1.92 8.50
N SER A 151 -14.06 1.60 9.35
CA SER A 151 -15.05 2.58 9.81
C SER A 151 -14.46 3.64 10.75
N ASP A 152 -13.39 3.31 11.48
CA ASP A 152 -12.61 4.23 12.33
C ASP A 152 -11.59 5.07 11.52
N GLU A 153 -11.56 4.90 10.19
CA GLU A 153 -10.68 5.59 9.24
C GLU A 153 -11.49 6.30 8.13
N ILE A 154 -12.76 6.61 8.42
CA ILE A 154 -13.73 7.06 7.40
C ILE A 154 -13.34 8.37 6.71
N ASP A 155 -12.53 9.20 7.37
CA ASP A 155 -11.94 10.44 6.85
C ASP A 155 -10.98 10.19 5.68
N ARG A 156 -10.40 8.98 5.58
CA ARG A 156 -9.53 8.57 4.47
C ARG A 156 -10.31 8.18 3.20
N MET A 157 -11.65 8.12 3.25
CA MET A 157 -12.47 7.80 2.08
C MET A 157 -12.42 8.90 1.02
N SER A 158 -12.30 8.51 -0.26
CA SER A 158 -12.31 9.49 -1.35
C SER A 158 -13.69 10.13 -1.52
N PRO A 159 -13.76 11.47 -1.64
CA PRO A 159 -15.00 12.15 -2.01
C PRO A 159 -15.47 11.74 -3.42
N ASN A 160 -14.52 11.35 -4.28
CA ASN A 160 -14.79 10.95 -5.67
C ASN A 160 -15.09 9.45 -5.84
N ARG A 161 -15.21 8.68 -4.75
CA ARG A 161 -15.40 7.21 -4.79
C ARG A 161 -16.50 6.72 -5.73
N LYS A 162 -17.62 7.47 -5.84
CA LYS A 162 -18.73 7.11 -6.74
C LYS A 162 -18.31 7.20 -8.21
N LYS A 163 -17.58 8.26 -8.58
CA LYS A 163 -17.05 8.48 -9.94
C LYS A 163 -15.95 7.47 -10.26
N GLU A 164 -15.13 7.12 -9.27
CA GLU A 164 -14.01 6.19 -9.42
C GLU A 164 -14.40 4.72 -9.23
N LYS A 165 -15.69 4.44 -8.97
CA LYS A 165 -16.23 3.11 -8.66
C LYS A 165 -15.48 2.40 -7.53
N ILE A 166 -15.14 3.15 -6.49
CA ILE A 166 -14.48 2.64 -5.29
C ILE A 166 -15.53 2.32 -4.23
N ILE A 167 -15.42 1.14 -3.64
CA ILE A 167 -16.23 0.69 -2.50
C ILE A 167 -15.34 0.47 -1.28
N TYR A 168 -15.91 0.70 -0.10
CA TYR A 168 -15.25 0.51 1.20
C TYR A 168 -16.09 -0.46 2.04
N PRO A 169 -15.93 -1.78 1.81
CA PRO A 169 -16.76 -2.80 2.46
C PRO A 169 -16.75 -2.69 3.99
N LEU A 170 -15.60 -2.36 4.57
CA LEU A 170 -15.43 -2.25 6.02
C LEU A 170 -16.02 -0.96 6.62
N CYS A 171 -16.45 0.00 5.79
CA CYS A 171 -17.23 1.15 6.24
C CYS A 171 -18.73 0.91 6.01
N SER A 172 -19.11 0.34 4.86
CA SER A 172 -20.50 0.34 4.39
C SER A 172 -21.25 -0.98 4.49
N PHE A 173 -20.56 -2.12 4.50
CA PHE A 173 -21.18 -3.46 4.53
C PHE A 173 -21.04 -4.09 5.90
N LYS A 174 -19.82 -4.06 6.46
CA LYS A 174 -19.52 -4.54 7.80
C LYS A 174 -18.61 -3.54 8.49
N GLN A 175 -19.19 -2.65 9.29
CA GLN A 175 -18.41 -1.66 10.05
C GLN A 175 -17.41 -2.41 10.94
N THR A 176 -16.13 -2.15 10.69
CA THR A 176 -15.01 -2.88 11.29
C THR A 176 -13.95 -1.87 11.70
N THR A 177 -13.44 -2.00 12.93
CA THR A 177 -12.40 -1.16 13.53
C THR A 177 -11.06 -1.88 13.58
N ARG A 178 -9.98 -1.18 13.97
CA ARG A 178 -8.66 -1.81 14.17
C ARG A 178 -8.71 -2.98 15.15
N GLN A 179 -9.48 -2.85 16.24
CA GLN A 179 -9.61 -3.86 17.28
C GLN A 179 -10.29 -5.13 16.74
N ASP A 180 -11.32 -4.97 15.91
CA ASP A 180 -12.00 -6.10 15.26
C ASP A 180 -11.03 -6.87 14.34
N ILE A 181 -10.20 -6.14 13.58
CA ILE A 181 -9.15 -6.72 12.75
C ILE A 181 -8.15 -7.52 13.60
N ASN A 182 -7.63 -6.92 14.67
CA ASN A 182 -6.66 -7.57 15.55
C ASN A 182 -7.27 -8.81 16.24
N ALA A 183 -8.51 -8.73 16.71
CA ALA A 183 -9.23 -9.83 17.33
C ALA A 183 -9.45 -11.00 16.35
N PHE A 184 -9.76 -10.70 15.09
CA PHE A 184 -9.85 -11.73 14.05
C PHE A 184 -8.51 -12.43 13.82
N TRP A 185 -7.43 -11.66 13.67
CA TRP A 185 -6.10 -12.20 13.37
C TRP A 185 -5.46 -12.97 14.53
N GLN A 186 -5.80 -12.65 15.78
CA GLN A 186 -5.37 -13.44 16.95
C GLN A 186 -5.94 -14.87 16.97
N GLN A 187 -7.04 -15.11 16.28
CA GLN A 187 -7.69 -16.43 16.21
C GLN A 187 -7.22 -17.26 15.02
N GLN A 188 -6.41 -16.69 14.11
CA GLN A 188 -5.93 -17.38 12.92
C GLN A 188 -4.67 -18.20 13.23
N PRO A 189 -4.40 -19.28 12.47
CA PRO A 189 -3.19 -20.09 12.65
C PRO A 189 -1.89 -19.38 12.19
N PHE A 190 -2.01 -18.17 11.65
CA PHE A 190 -0.91 -17.31 11.22
C PHE A 190 -1.32 -15.83 11.36
N ASN A 191 -0.34 -14.93 11.39
CA ASN A 191 -0.58 -13.50 11.45
C ASN A 191 0.40 -12.74 10.53
N LEU A 192 0.16 -11.45 10.34
CA LEU A 192 1.15 -10.56 9.74
C LEU A 192 2.17 -10.20 10.82
N GLU A 193 3.37 -10.76 10.69
CA GLU A 193 4.51 -10.57 11.61
C GLU A 193 5.21 -9.22 11.38
N LEU A 194 4.43 -8.14 11.33
CA LEU A 194 4.94 -6.77 11.28
C LEU A 194 4.37 -5.98 12.45
N LYS A 195 5.25 -5.20 13.07
CA LYS A 195 4.87 -4.19 14.05
C LYS A 195 4.09 -3.06 13.36
N SER A 196 3.20 -2.40 14.08
CA SER A 196 2.31 -1.37 13.51
C SER A 196 3.05 -0.21 12.83
N TYR A 197 4.27 0.11 13.28
CA TYR A 197 5.10 1.16 12.70
C TYR A 197 5.91 0.73 11.48
N GLN A 198 6.14 -0.57 11.27
CA GLN A 198 6.98 -1.09 10.18
C GLN A 198 6.29 -0.97 8.82
N GLY A 199 5.00 -1.30 8.72
CA GLY A 199 4.25 -1.26 7.46
C GLY A 199 4.86 -2.13 6.34
N ASN A 200 4.18 -2.17 5.19
CA ASN A 200 4.53 -3.14 4.14
C ASN A 200 5.80 -2.74 3.39
N CYS A 201 5.90 -1.49 2.93
CA CYS A 201 7.10 -0.99 2.27
C CYS A 201 8.14 -0.57 3.32
N ASP A 202 9.33 -1.17 3.27
CA ASP A 202 10.33 -1.16 4.36
C ASP A 202 10.72 0.23 4.89
N LEU A 203 10.99 1.21 4.03
CA LEU A 203 11.35 2.58 4.42
C LEU A 203 10.49 3.65 3.73
N CYS A 204 9.18 3.40 3.62
CA CYS A 204 8.25 4.34 3.00
C CYS A 204 8.32 5.77 3.59
N TRP A 205 8.53 6.76 2.71
CA TRP A 205 8.64 8.19 3.06
C TRP A 205 7.40 8.78 3.75
N LYS A 206 6.26 8.07 3.73
CA LYS A 206 5.02 8.50 4.39
C LYS A 206 5.02 8.30 5.90
N LYS A 207 5.84 7.38 6.42
CA LYS A 207 5.95 7.11 7.86
C LYS A 207 6.38 8.36 8.61
N SER A 208 5.93 8.53 9.86
CA SER A 208 6.42 9.61 10.74
C SER A 208 7.93 9.46 10.97
N PHE A 209 8.63 10.55 11.32
CA PHE A 209 10.06 10.48 11.64
C PHE A 209 10.32 9.52 12.79
N LEU A 210 9.49 9.58 13.85
CA LEU A 210 9.54 8.64 14.96
C LEU A 210 9.53 7.17 14.51
N LYS A 211 8.64 6.79 13.59
CA LYS A 211 8.58 5.42 13.02
C LYS A 211 9.82 5.09 12.19
N LEU A 212 10.28 6.02 11.36
CA LEU A 212 11.48 5.84 10.53
C LEU A 212 12.73 5.66 11.40
N HIS A 213 12.93 6.51 12.40
CA HIS A 213 14.03 6.41 13.35
C HIS A 213 13.98 5.11 14.14
N THR A 214 12.80 4.69 14.59
CA THR A 214 12.63 3.40 15.28
C THR A 214 13.06 2.23 14.38
N ILE A 215 12.59 2.19 13.12
CA ILE A 215 12.95 1.13 12.16
C ILE A 215 14.47 1.11 11.91
N LEU A 216 15.08 2.27 11.68
CA LEU A 216 16.51 2.37 11.39
C LEU A 216 17.38 2.05 12.61
N LYS A 217 16.89 2.31 13.83
CA LYS A 217 17.55 1.91 15.07
C LYS A 217 17.50 0.40 15.30
N GLU A 218 16.44 -0.26 14.84
CA GLU A 218 16.30 -1.73 14.90
C GLU A 218 17.12 -2.45 13.83
N ASP A 219 17.17 -1.88 12.61
CA ASP A 219 17.87 -2.46 11.46
C ASP A 219 18.38 -1.37 10.51
N GLU A 220 19.66 -1.01 10.65
CA GLU A 220 20.31 0.00 9.82
C GLU A 220 20.44 -0.44 8.35
N SER A 221 20.49 -1.76 8.07
CA SER A 221 20.73 -2.29 6.71
C SER A 221 19.61 -1.97 5.72
N ILE A 222 18.41 -1.67 6.23
CA ILE A 222 17.29 -1.21 5.41
C ILE A 222 17.67 0.07 4.64
N ALA A 223 18.53 0.93 5.22
CA ALA A 223 18.94 2.19 4.60
C ALA A 223 19.73 1.99 3.29
N ASP A 224 20.48 0.90 3.14
CA ASP A 224 21.47 0.72 2.09
C ASP A 224 20.90 0.93 0.67
N TRP A 225 19.77 0.28 0.39
CA TRP A 225 19.13 0.40 -0.91
C TRP A 225 18.61 1.83 -1.16
N TRP A 226 18.01 2.45 -0.14
CA TRP A 226 17.46 3.80 -0.26
C TRP A 226 18.54 4.86 -0.41
N GLN A 227 19.65 4.74 0.32
CA GLN A 227 20.83 5.61 0.15
C GLN A 227 21.40 5.49 -1.26
N ASN A 228 21.50 4.27 -1.80
CA ASN A 228 21.98 4.06 -3.17
C ASN A 228 21.04 4.72 -4.20
N MET A 229 19.72 4.58 -4.04
CA MET A 229 18.76 5.26 -4.92
C MET A 229 18.83 6.78 -4.80
N GLU A 230 18.96 7.32 -3.58
CA GLU A 230 19.14 8.75 -3.38
C GLU A 230 20.43 9.23 -4.06
N GLU A 231 21.57 8.58 -3.84
CA GLU A 231 22.84 8.99 -4.44
C GLU A 231 22.77 8.98 -5.98
N LYS A 232 22.17 7.93 -6.54
CA LYS A 232 22.04 7.75 -7.99
C LYS A 232 21.10 8.76 -8.64
N TYR A 233 20.04 9.19 -7.95
CA TYR A 233 18.94 9.97 -8.56
C TYR A 233 18.66 11.33 -7.90
N LYS A 234 19.39 11.76 -6.86
CA LYS A 234 19.19 13.07 -6.20
C LYS A 234 19.31 14.25 -7.16
N ASN A 235 20.12 14.14 -8.21
CA ASN A 235 20.31 15.17 -9.23
C ASN A 235 19.48 14.94 -10.51
N PHE A 236 18.66 13.89 -10.54
CA PHE A 236 17.92 13.50 -11.73
C PHE A 236 16.62 14.30 -11.88
N ILE A 237 16.47 14.97 -13.02
CA ILE A 237 15.23 15.62 -13.44
C ILE A 237 14.67 14.87 -14.66
N PRO A 238 13.46 14.30 -14.59
CA PRO A 238 12.82 13.65 -15.74
C PRO A 238 12.75 14.57 -16.95
N LYS A 239 12.99 14.05 -18.16
CA LYS A 239 13.02 14.83 -19.43
C LYS A 239 11.82 15.77 -19.58
N GLY A 240 10.60 15.29 -19.26
CA GLY A 240 9.37 16.08 -19.36
C GLY A 240 9.24 17.21 -18.34
N LYS A 241 10.16 17.34 -17.39
CA LYS A 241 10.19 18.36 -16.34
C LYS A 241 11.42 19.27 -16.40
N GLN A 242 12.32 19.08 -17.37
CA GLN A 242 13.56 19.85 -17.47
C GLN A 242 13.34 21.35 -17.69
N HIS A 243 12.23 21.74 -18.31
CA HIS A 243 11.85 23.15 -18.50
C HIS A 243 11.36 23.83 -17.21
N ASN A 244 11.20 23.10 -16.11
CA ASN A 244 10.72 23.65 -14.85
C ASN A 244 11.89 24.15 -13.98
N GLU A 245 12.21 25.44 -14.10
CA GLU A 245 13.29 26.12 -13.37
C GLU A 245 13.13 26.11 -11.84
N LYS A 246 11.93 25.78 -11.33
CA LYS A 246 11.69 25.65 -9.88
C LYS A 246 12.25 24.36 -9.30
N LEU A 247 12.55 23.36 -10.14
CA LEU A 247 13.12 22.09 -9.69
C LEU A 247 14.62 22.26 -9.47
N LYS A 248 15.01 22.39 -8.19
CA LYS A 248 16.39 22.57 -7.77
C LYS A 248 16.87 21.30 -7.06
N PRO A 249 17.75 20.49 -7.66
CA PRO A 249 18.38 19.38 -6.97
C PRO A 249 19.36 19.90 -5.88
N PRO A 250 19.74 19.07 -4.89
CA PRO A 250 19.39 17.66 -4.74
C PRO A 250 17.94 17.43 -4.27
N PHE A 251 17.33 16.34 -4.74
CA PHE A 251 16.02 15.87 -4.28
C PHE A 251 16.17 14.73 -3.29
N TYR A 252 15.33 14.74 -2.25
CA TYR A 252 15.26 13.71 -1.23
C TYR A 252 13.81 13.23 -1.05
N MET A 253 13.67 12.00 -0.55
CA MET A 253 12.36 11.34 -0.46
C MET A 253 11.52 11.83 0.74
N TYR A 254 12.18 12.16 1.84
CA TYR A 254 11.51 12.39 3.13
C TYR A 254 11.10 13.85 3.32
N ARG A 255 10.22 14.08 4.30
CA ARG A 255 9.73 15.41 4.66
C ARG A 255 10.90 16.33 5.00
N GLY A 256 10.74 17.63 4.77
CA GLY A 256 11.82 18.60 5.02
C GLY A 256 12.99 18.52 4.02
N SER A 257 12.94 17.63 3.02
CA SER A 257 14.10 17.31 2.17
C SER A 257 15.23 16.63 2.96
N THR A 258 14.87 15.88 4.01
CA THR A 258 15.79 15.05 4.80
C THR A 258 16.27 13.86 3.97
N SER A 259 17.58 13.59 4.02
CA SER A 259 18.20 12.44 3.35
C SER A 259 18.10 11.16 4.17
N VAL A 260 18.27 9.98 3.55
CA VAL A 260 18.35 8.71 4.29
C VAL A 260 19.54 8.70 5.27
N SER A 261 20.67 9.30 4.86
CA SER A 261 21.86 9.39 5.72
C SER A 261 21.61 10.24 6.98
N GLU A 262 20.86 11.33 6.85
CA GLU A 262 20.44 12.16 7.98
C GLU A 262 19.49 11.39 8.89
N LEU A 263 18.49 10.70 8.34
CA LEU A 263 17.59 9.84 9.14
C LEU A 263 18.35 8.77 9.93
N LEU A 264 19.36 8.16 9.32
CA LEU A 264 20.20 7.14 9.95
C LEU A 264 21.09 7.72 11.05
N GLN A 265 21.51 8.97 10.93
CA GLN A 265 22.25 9.66 12.00
C GLN A 265 21.31 10.04 13.15
N GLU A 266 20.14 10.58 12.84
CA GLU A 266 19.10 10.93 13.81
C GLU A 266 18.62 9.70 14.60
N SER A 267 18.48 8.53 13.96
CA SER A 267 18.06 7.29 14.62
C SER A 267 19.05 6.78 15.68
N LYS A 268 20.29 7.28 15.69
CA LYS A 268 21.31 6.93 16.68
C LYS A 268 21.22 7.77 17.96
N THR A 269 20.40 8.82 17.94
CA THR A 269 20.16 9.67 19.11
C THR A 269 19.15 9.03 20.08
N ASP A 270 19.00 9.62 21.26
CA ASP A 270 18.02 9.21 22.25
C ASP A 270 16.64 9.79 21.91
N PHE A 271 15.65 8.90 21.79
CA PHE A 271 14.25 9.21 21.62
C PHE A 271 13.40 8.07 22.16
N ILE A 272 12.12 8.33 22.45
CA ILE A 272 11.16 7.31 22.85
C ILE A 272 10.74 6.55 21.59
N PRO A 273 10.99 5.22 21.46
CA PRO A 273 10.63 4.47 20.25
C PRO A 273 9.13 4.44 19.96
N ALA A 274 8.77 4.23 18.69
CA ALA A 274 7.38 4.06 18.28
C ALA A 274 6.73 2.87 18.98
N LYS A 275 5.50 3.05 19.46
CA LYS A 275 4.73 1.98 20.10
C LYS A 275 4.23 0.98 19.06
N ASP A 276 4.34 -0.31 19.36
CA ASP A 276 3.70 -1.37 18.58
C ASP A 276 2.26 -1.61 19.05
N GLU A 277 1.33 -1.44 18.12
CA GLU A 277 -0.12 -1.60 18.33
C GLU A 277 -0.70 -2.77 17.52
N SER A 278 0.17 -3.56 16.89
CA SER A 278 -0.19 -4.64 15.94
C SER A 278 -1.05 -5.75 16.55
N ASN A 279 -1.04 -5.88 17.88
CA ASN A 279 -1.75 -6.91 18.64
C ASN A 279 -2.70 -6.34 19.71
N GLU A 280 -2.89 -5.02 19.75
CA GLU A 280 -3.81 -4.40 20.71
C GLU A 280 -5.27 -4.70 20.36
N VAL A 281 -6.00 -5.32 21.30
CA VAL A 281 -7.44 -5.62 21.16
C VAL A 281 -8.29 -4.78 22.13
N TYR A 282 -7.69 -4.20 23.16
CA TYR A 282 -8.34 -3.33 24.13
C TYR A 282 -7.54 -2.02 24.31
N VAL A 283 -8.22 -0.88 24.24
CA VAL A 283 -7.64 0.42 24.61
C VAL A 283 -8.45 0.99 25.77
N PHE A 284 -7.87 1.02 26.97
CA PHE A 284 -8.37 1.91 28.00
C PHE A 284 -8.06 3.34 27.55
N LYS A 285 -9.09 4.14 27.28
CA LYS A 285 -8.92 5.58 26.99
C LYS A 285 -8.44 6.31 28.25
N GLN A 286 -7.14 6.22 28.54
CA GLN A 286 -6.48 7.23 29.33
C GLN A 286 -6.14 8.38 28.37
N ASN A 287 -6.85 9.51 28.50
CA ASN A 287 -6.49 10.72 27.80
C ASN A 287 -5.17 11.24 28.39
N THR A 288 -4.05 10.80 27.85
CA THR A 288 -2.77 11.49 28.03
C THR A 288 -2.80 12.75 27.18
N LEU A 289 -2.72 13.91 27.83
CA LEU A 289 -2.76 15.27 27.25
C LEU A 289 -1.67 15.52 26.18
N PHE A 290 -0.76 14.56 25.99
CA PHE A 290 0.37 14.58 25.06
C PHE A 290 0.16 13.75 23.78
N ASP A 291 -0.95 13.00 23.64
CA ASP A 291 -1.26 12.22 22.43
C ASP A 291 -1.89 13.08 21.31
N LEU A 292 -1.38 14.30 21.14
CA LEU A 292 -1.64 15.13 19.97
C LEU A 292 -0.56 14.87 18.91
N GLU A 293 -0.27 13.59 18.63
CA GLU A 293 0.35 13.25 17.36
C GLU A 293 -0.74 13.37 16.29
N GLU A 294 -0.51 14.25 15.30
CA GLU A 294 -1.26 14.25 14.05
C GLU A 294 -1.46 12.80 13.62
N TYR A 295 -2.72 12.37 13.46
CA TYR A 295 -3.16 11.07 12.94
C TYR A 295 -2.74 10.91 11.47
N GLY A 296 -1.42 10.94 11.24
CA GLY A 296 -0.77 11.04 9.96
C GLY A 296 -0.12 9.72 9.59
N CYS A 297 -0.89 8.91 8.86
CA CYS A 297 -0.39 7.99 7.82
C CYS A 297 0.32 6.70 8.32
N ALA A 298 0.11 5.52 7.73
CA ALA A 298 -0.95 4.99 6.87
C ALA A 298 -0.78 3.47 6.88
N GLU A 299 -1.83 2.74 7.28
CA GLU A 299 -1.98 1.38 6.76
C GLU A 299 -2.12 1.48 5.24
N SER A 300 -1.50 0.54 4.52
CA SER A 300 -1.19 0.55 3.08
C SER A 300 -2.39 0.63 2.11
N CYS A 301 -3.59 0.89 2.61
CA CYS A 301 -4.84 1.09 1.88
C CYS A 301 -5.12 2.58 1.66
N GLU A 302 -4.37 3.21 0.75
CA GLU A 302 -4.73 4.55 0.30
C GLU A 302 -5.68 4.48 -0.90
N VAL A 303 -6.58 5.46 -0.95
CA VAL A 303 -7.39 5.69 -2.14
C VAL A 303 -6.50 6.38 -3.16
N PHE A 304 -6.08 5.64 -4.17
CA PHE A 304 -5.22 6.18 -5.21
C PHE A 304 -5.91 7.24 -6.07
#